data_AF-A0A9P2UPN8-F1
#
_entry.id   AF-A0A9P2UPN8-F1
#
_cell.length_a   1.000
_cell.length_b   1.000
_cell.length_c   1.000
_cell.angle_alpha   90.00
_cell.angle_beta   90.00
_cell.angle_gamma   90.00
#
_symmetry.space_group_name_H-M   'P 1'
#
loop_
_entity.id
_entity.type
_entity.pdbx_description
1 polymer ?
#
loop_
_entity_poly.entity_id
_entity_poly.type
_entity_poly.pdbx_seq_one_letter_code
_entity_poly.pdbx_strand_id
1 'polypeptide(L)'
;TVYAAQFNKQFPATGESAIPLSVVEQIALKTLVGVQQNQFNNALARLLTAGGRFMPSFAEFRTWCIGESWMSPEEAWSRACKFTTDRTVVITQITKYALDEVMYLIEAGQMRAAQDNFFGTYNVMVAKAQLKGRQQEF
;
A
#
# COMPACT_ATOMS: atom_id res chain seq x y z
N THR A 1 27.27 -2.26 12.97
CA THR A 1 26.44 -2.41 11.75
C THR A 1 26.00 -1.03 11.29
N VAL A 2 25.89 -0.79 9.98
CA VAL A 2 25.51 0.53 9.40
C VAL A 2 24.18 1.04 9.96
N TYR A 3 23.25 0.12 10.25
CA TYR A 3 21.97 0.40 10.93
C TYR A 3 22.13 1.04 12.30
N ALA A 4 23.02 0.53 13.15
CA ALA A 4 23.23 1.08 14.48
C ALA A 4 23.75 2.52 14.41
N ALA A 5 24.57 2.85 13.40
CA ALA A 5 25.08 4.20 13.21
C ALA A 5 24.02 5.17 12.68
N GLN A 6 23.18 4.76 11.71
CA GLN A 6 22.07 5.59 11.22
C GLN A 6 20.99 5.79 12.28
N PHE A 7 20.65 4.72 13.00
CA PHE A 7 19.71 4.77 14.11
C PHE A 7 20.22 5.66 15.24
N ASN A 8 21.49 5.53 15.66
CA ASN A 8 22.08 6.39 16.70
C ASN A 8 22.18 7.87 16.27
N LYS A 9 22.22 8.17 14.96
CA LYS A 9 22.13 9.56 14.48
C LYS A 9 20.74 10.16 14.67
N GLN A 10 19.68 9.36 14.50
CA GLN A 10 18.29 9.80 14.70
C GLN A 10 17.86 9.72 16.17
N PHE A 11 18.36 8.73 16.90
CA PHE A 11 18.03 8.44 18.29
C PHE A 11 19.32 8.20 19.07
N PRO A 12 20.01 9.27 19.51
CA PRO A 12 21.24 9.14 20.26
C PRO A 12 21.01 8.38 21.56
N ALA A 13 21.77 7.32 21.81
CA ALA A 13 21.66 6.54 23.04
C ALA A 13 22.46 7.12 24.22
N THR A 14 23.36 8.08 23.96
CA THR A 14 24.29 8.66 24.94
C THR A 14 24.51 10.16 24.68
N GLY A 15 24.91 10.92 25.71
CA GLY A 15 25.17 12.36 25.64
C GLY A 15 24.00 13.24 26.12
N GLU A 16 24.15 14.56 26.06
CA GLU A 16 23.14 15.53 26.52
C GLU A 16 21.83 15.48 25.72
N SER A 17 21.88 14.99 24.48
CA SER A 17 20.71 14.79 23.60
C SER A 17 20.25 13.33 23.56
N ALA A 18 20.62 12.52 24.56
CA ALA A 18 20.22 11.12 24.61
C ALA A 18 18.70 10.97 24.66
N ILE A 19 18.16 10.11 23.81
CA ILE A 19 16.75 9.76 23.78
C ILE A 19 16.61 8.41 24.48
N PRO A 20 15.87 8.31 25.61
CA PRO A 20 15.61 7.04 26.27
C PRO A 20 14.94 6.05 25.33
N LEU A 21 15.31 4.78 25.41
CA LEU A 21 14.73 3.73 24.56
C LEU A 21 13.20 3.67 24.66
N SER A 22 12.65 3.92 25.85
CA SER A 22 11.20 4.01 26.09
C SER A 22 10.52 5.10 25.26
N VAL A 23 11.19 6.21 24.98
CA VAL A 23 10.68 7.28 24.11
C VAL A 23 10.68 6.81 22.66
N VAL A 24 11.73 6.10 22.23
CA VAL A 24 11.81 5.53 20.88
C VAL A 24 10.71 4.48 20.66
N GLU A 25 10.47 3.62 21.65
CA GLU A 25 9.36 2.66 21.64
C GLU A 25 8.00 3.36 21.52
N GLN A 26 7.78 4.46 22.27
CA GLN A 26 6.55 5.25 22.14
C GLN A 26 6.39 5.87 20.75
N ILE A 27 7.47 6.37 20.13
CA ILE A 27 7.44 6.90 18.78
C ILE A 27 7.08 5.80 17.78
N ALA A 28 7.70 4.62 17.89
CA ALA A 28 7.41 3.47 17.05
C ALA A 28 5.94 3.04 17.19
N LEU A 29 5.46 2.88 18.43
CA LEU A 29 4.08 2.51 18.73
C LEU A 29 3.09 3.51 18.14
N LYS A 30 3.28 4.82 18.38
CA LYS A 30 2.42 5.89 17.83
C LYS A 30 2.43 5.88 16.30
N THR A 31 3.58 5.69 15.69
CA THR A 31 3.71 5.72 14.22
C THR A 31 3.11 4.47 13.58
N LEU A 32 3.14 3.33 14.26
CA LEU A 32 2.63 2.06 13.74
C LEU A 32 1.19 1.74 14.18
N VAL A 33 0.51 2.64 14.89
CA VAL A 33 -0.91 2.45 15.26
C VAL A 33 -1.74 2.08 14.03
N GLY A 34 -2.53 1.01 14.14
CA GLY A 34 -3.43 0.55 13.09
C GLY A 34 -2.74 -0.22 11.94
N VAL A 35 -1.43 -0.44 11.99
CA VAL A 35 -0.76 -1.40 11.09
C VAL A 35 -1.13 -2.82 11.50
N GLN A 36 -1.57 -3.62 10.55
CA GLN A 36 -1.87 -5.04 10.78
C GLN A 36 -0.61 -5.90 10.81
N GLN A 37 -0.66 -7.06 11.46
CA GLN A 37 0.50 -7.94 11.60
C GLN A 37 1.07 -8.40 10.24
N ASN A 38 0.22 -8.70 9.26
CA ASN A 38 0.66 -9.11 7.93
C ASN A 38 1.34 -7.94 7.19
N GLN A 39 0.73 -6.75 7.21
CA GLN A 39 1.30 -5.50 6.70
C GLN A 39 2.70 -5.24 7.27
N PHE A 40 2.86 -5.40 8.59
CA PHE A 40 4.15 -5.29 9.25
C PHE A 40 5.15 -6.34 8.76
N ASN A 41 4.75 -7.62 8.72
CA ASN A 41 5.62 -8.73 8.30
C ASN A 41 6.13 -8.54 6.88
N ASN A 42 5.31 -7.97 6.00
CA ASN A 42 5.65 -7.75 4.61
C ASN A 42 6.60 -6.56 4.41
N ALA A 43 6.36 -5.46 5.12
CA ALA A 43 7.33 -4.36 5.21
C ALA A 43 8.67 -4.82 5.81
N LEU A 44 8.61 -5.71 6.81
CA LEU A 44 9.80 -6.32 7.41
C LEU A 44 10.55 -7.20 6.40
N ALA A 45 9.85 -8.02 5.62
CA ALA A 45 10.48 -8.82 4.56
C ALA A 45 11.20 -7.93 3.53
N ARG A 46 10.58 -6.80 3.14
CA ARG A 46 11.21 -5.79 2.27
C ARG A 46 12.45 -5.16 2.91
N LEU A 47 12.40 -4.83 4.21
CA LEU A 47 13.53 -4.27 4.93
C LEU A 47 14.71 -5.25 4.99
N LEU A 48 14.43 -6.53 5.24
CA LEU A 48 15.45 -7.58 5.33
C LEU A 48 16.07 -7.90 3.95
N THR A 49 15.27 -7.87 2.88
CA THR A 49 15.73 -8.11 1.50
C THR A 49 16.49 -6.93 0.89
N ALA A 50 16.30 -5.70 1.40
CA ALA A 50 17.07 -4.51 0.98
C ALA A 50 18.57 -4.59 1.30
N GLY A 51 19.03 -5.67 1.95
CA GLY A 51 20.43 -6.08 1.95
C GLY A 51 21.37 -5.15 2.72
N GLY A 52 20.92 -4.52 3.80
CA GLY A 52 21.83 -3.77 4.68
C GLY A 52 21.97 -2.28 4.40
N ARG A 53 21.43 -1.78 3.27
CA ARG A 53 21.86 -0.50 2.68
C ARG A 53 21.11 0.73 3.16
N PHE A 54 19.86 0.55 3.62
CA PHE A 54 18.97 1.66 3.96
C PHE A 54 18.12 1.31 5.18
N MET A 55 18.11 2.21 6.17
CA MET A 55 17.19 2.19 7.30
C MET A 55 16.09 3.24 7.07
N PRO A 56 14.83 2.85 6.84
CA PRO A 56 13.74 3.82 6.77
C PRO A 56 13.50 4.46 8.15
N SER A 57 13.02 5.69 8.16
CA SER A 57 12.38 6.28 9.34
C SER A 57 11.11 5.51 9.71
N PHE A 58 10.59 5.67 10.94
CA PHE A 58 9.32 5.05 11.33
C PHE A 58 8.15 5.45 10.40
N ALA A 59 8.14 6.69 9.91
CA ALA A 59 7.13 7.18 8.99
C ALA A 59 7.22 6.48 7.61
N GLU A 60 8.43 6.34 7.05
CA GLU A 60 8.65 5.61 5.81
C GLU A 60 8.39 4.11 5.97
N PHE A 61 8.74 3.52 7.10
CA PHE A 61 8.44 2.13 7.38
C PHE A 61 6.92 1.89 7.45
N ARG A 62 6.16 2.82 8.05
CA ARG A 62 4.70 2.77 8.05
C ARG A 62 4.12 2.77 6.64
N THR A 63 4.65 3.58 5.71
CA THR A 63 4.14 3.60 4.33
C THR A 63 4.39 2.26 3.62
N TRP A 64 5.47 1.55 3.96
CA TRP A 64 5.72 0.21 3.44
C TRP A 64 4.75 -0.82 4.02
N CYS A 65 4.35 -0.68 5.28
CA CYS A 65 3.37 -1.56 5.90
C CYS A 65 2.00 -1.42 5.22
N ILE A 66 1.52 -0.19 5.04
CA ILE A 66 0.19 0.08 4.47
C ILE A 66 0.19 -0.14 2.95
N GLY A 67 1.34 0.09 2.32
CA GLY A 67 1.50 0.14 0.87
C GLY A 67 1.78 -1.20 0.19
N GLU A 68 1.46 -2.33 0.81
CA GLU A 68 1.54 -3.59 0.09
C GLU A 68 0.58 -3.61 -1.10
N SER A 69 1.11 -4.05 -2.24
CA SER A 69 0.76 -3.60 -3.58
C SER A 69 -0.69 -3.91 -3.94
N TRP A 70 -1.54 -2.91 -3.75
CA TRP A 70 -2.79 -2.82 -4.49
C TRP A 70 -2.46 -2.98 -5.97
N MET A 71 -3.27 -3.78 -6.65
CA MET A 71 -3.16 -3.97 -8.09
C MET A 71 -3.11 -2.61 -8.78
N SER A 72 -2.22 -2.43 -9.76
CA SER A 72 -2.18 -1.16 -10.49
C SER A 72 -3.49 -0.97 -11.27
N PRO A 73 -3.88 0.27 -11.59
CA PRO A 73 -5.07 0.52 -12.41
C PRO A 73 -5.04 -0.26 -13.73
N GLU A 74 -3.87 -0.39 -14.36
CA GLU A 74 -3.67 -1.14 -15.60
C GLU A 74 -3.89 -2.64 -15.43
N GLU A 75 -3.35 -3.23 -14.36
CA GLU A 75 -3.57 -4.65 -14.07
C GLU A 75 -5.06 -4.91 -13.73
N ALA A 76 -5.69 -4.01 -12.96
CA ALA A 76 -7.11 -4.08 -12.62
C ALA A 76 -8.00 -4.00 -13.87
N TRP A 77 -7.69 -3.08 -14.80
CA TRP A 77 -8.40 -2.95 -16.06
C TRP A 77 -8.21 -4.17 -16.96
N SER A 78 -6.98 -4.68 -17.08
CA SER A 78 -6.70 -5.89 -17.86
C SER A 78 -7.53 -7.08 -17.37
N ARG A 79 -7.62 -7.28 -16.05
CA ARG A 79 -8.47 -8.34 -15.46
C ARG A 79 -9.96 -8.05 -15.63
N ALA A 80 -10.39 -6.80 -15.51
CA ALA A 80 -11.77 -6.39 -15.74
C ALA A 80 -12.23 -6.71 -17.18
N CYS A 81 -11.40 -6.42 -18.18
CA CYS A 81 -11.66 -6.77 -19.59
C CYS A 81 -11.70 -8.29 -19.82
N LYS A 82 -10.88 -9.07 -19.11
CA LYS A 82 -10.99 -10.54 -19.16
C LYS A 82 -12.30 -11.01 -18.54
N PHE A 83 -12.69 -10.41 -17.41
CA PHE A 83 -13.94 -10.72 -16.73
C PHE A 83 -15.19 -10.43 -17.56
N THR A 84 -15.18 -9.38 -18.41
CA THR A 84 -16.32 -9.10 -19.29
C THR A 84 -16.55 -10.20 -20.33
N THR A 85 -15.50 -10.93 -20.71
CA THR A 85 -15.56 -12.04 -21.66
C THR A 85 -15.76 -13.38 -20.96
N ASP A 86 -15.12 -13.56 -19.80
CA ASP A 86 -15.17 -14.79 -19.00
C ASP A 86 -15.45 -14.44 -17.53
N ARG A 87 -16.69 -14.71 -17.10
CA ARG A 87 -17.16 -14.40 -15.74
C ARG A 87 -16.51 -15.26 -14.65
N THR A 88 -15.69 -16.25 -15.00
CA THR A 88 -14.95 -17.07 -14.02
C THR A 88 -13.64 -16.41 -13.56
N VAL A 89 -13.17 -15.36 -14.26
CA VAL A 89 -11.97 -14.61 -13.86
C VAL A 89 -12.20 -13.91 -12.53
N VAL A 90 -11.33 -14.19 -11.55
CA VAL A 90 -11.39 -13.52 -10.25
C VAL A 90 -10.87 -12.07 -10.38
N ILE A 91 -11.71 -11.12 -9.99
CA ILE A 91 -11.40 -9.69 -9.93
C ILE A 91 -11.70 -9.14 -8.54
N THR A 92 -10.99 -8.09 -8.13
CA THR A 92 -11.19 -7.49 -6.81
C THR A 92 -12.55 -6.81 -6.68
N GLN A 93 -13.05 -6.62 -5.47
CA GLN A 93 -14.29 -5.86 -5.25
C GLN A 93 -14.19 -4.42 -5.78
N ILE A 94 -13.03 -3.76 -5.62
CA ILE A 94 -12.82 -2.41 -6.16
C ILE A 94 -12.77 -2.43 -7.69
N THR A 95 -12.13 -3.44 -8.28
CA THR A 95 -12.13 -3.67 -9.73
C THR A 95 -13.55 -3.86 -10.25
N LYS A 96 -14.38 -4.67 -9.59
CA LYS A 96 -15.78 -4.91 -9.97
C LYS A 96 -16.59 -3.62 -9.88
N TYR A 97 -16.45 -2.87 -8.78
CA TYR A 97 -17.11 -1.59 -8.60
C TYR A 97 -16.76 -0.60 -9.71
N ALA A 98 -15.47 -0.39 -9.97
CA ALA A 98 -15.01 0.53 -11.02
C ALA A 98 -15.44 0.05 -12.42
N LEU A 99 -15.51 -1.26 -12.65
CA LEU A 99 -15.97 -1.85 -13.91
C LEU A 99 -17.47 -1.60 -14.12
N ASP A 100 -18.31 -1.78 -13.09
CA ASP A 100 -19.75 -1.58 -13.18
C ASP A 100 -20.11 -0.13 -13.53
N GLU A 101 -19.38 0.84 -12.96
CA GLU A 101 -19.56 2.26 -13.25
C GLU A 101 -19.28 2.63 -14.71
N VAL A 102 -18.49 1.85 -15.45
CA VAL A 102 -18.13 2.16 -16.84
C VAL A 102 -18.71 1.19 -17.86
N MET A 103 -19.51 0.21 -17.43
CA MET A 103 -20.04 -0.83 -18.31
C MET A 103 -20.85 -0.26 -19.47
N TYR A 104 -21.64 0.79 -19.20
CA TYR A 104 -22.44 1.46 -20.22
C TYR A 104 -21.57 2.09 -21.35
N LEU A 105 -20.36 2.55 -21.03
CA LEU A 105 -19.42 3.08 -22.01
C LEU A 105 -18.80 1.96 -22.85
N ILE A 106 -18.52 0.81 -22.23
CA ILE A 106 -18.01 -0.39 -22.92
C ILE A 106 -19.07 -0.89 -23.91
N GLU A 107 -20.32 -1.01 -23.48
CA GLU A 107 -21.45 -1.44 -24.33
C GLU A 107 -21.72 -0.47 -25.48
N ALA A 108 -21.48 0.83 -25.28
CA ALA A 108 -21.55 1.84 -26.32
C ALA A 108 -20.32 1.87 -27.27
N GLY A 109 -19.35 0.98 -27.08
CA GLY A 109 -18.11 0.91 -27.87
C GLY A 109 -17.08 1.99 -27.54
N GLN A 110 -17.28 2.78 -26.48
CA GLN A 110 -16.43 3.89 -26.07
C GLN A 110 -15.29 3.43 -25.15
N MET A 111 -14.48 2.49 -25.61
CA MET A 111 -13.46 1.81 -24.78
C MET A 111 -12.43 2.75 -24.15
N ARG A 112 -12.02 3.81 -24.84
CA ARG A 112 -11.03 4.75 -24.29
C ARG A 112 -11.60 5.57 -23.13
N ALA A 113 -12.82 6.09 -23.29
CA ALA A 113 -13.51 6.81 -22.23
C ALA A 113 -13.82 5.91 -21.04
N ALA A 114 -14.19 4.65 -21.29
CA ALA A 114 -14.38 3.65 -20.25
C ALA A 114 -13.10 3.43 -19.42
N GLN A 115 -11.96 3.26 -20.09
CA GLN A 115 -10.67 3.07 -19.43
C GLN A 115 -10.27 4.28 -18.56
N ASP A 116 -10.39 5.50 -19.11
CA ASP A 116 -10.00 6.71 -18.38
C ASP A 116 -10.88 6.91 -17.12
N ASN A 117 -12.20 6.68 -17.23
CA ASN A 117 -13.13 6.73 -16.08
C ASN A 117 -12.89 5.59 -15.08
N PHE A 118 -12.56 4.39 -15.55
CA PHE A 118 -12.23 3.25 -14.71
C PHE A 118 -10.99 3.54 -13.86
N PHE A 119 -9.91 4.06 -14.45
CA PHE A 119 -8.69 4.43 -13.72
C PHE A 119 -8.96 5.50 -12.65
N GLY A 120 -9.76 6.53 -12.99
CA GLY A 120 -10.15 7.56 -12.03
C GLY A 120 -10.87 6.96 -10.82
N THR A 121 -11.91 6.16 -11.07
CA THR A 121 -12.73 5.54 -10.03
C THR A 121 -11.92 4.56 -9.18
N TYR A 122 -11.13 3.69 -9.82
CA TYR A 122 -10.30 2.70 -9.17
C TYR A 122 -9.29 3.35 -8.22
N ASN A 123 -8.54 4.36 -8.69
CA ASN A 123 -7.55 5.05 -7.87
C ASN A 123 -8.17 5.73 -6.63
N VAL A 124 -9.33 6.38 -6.79
CA VAL A 124 -10.05 7.00 -5.66
C VAL A 124 -10.48 5.95 -4.64
N MET A 125 -10.96 4.79 -5.09
CA MET A 125 -11.42 3.73 -4.20
C MET A 125 -10.26 3.03 -3.48
N VAL A 126 -9.16 2.78 -4.17
CA VAL A 126 -7.91 2.28 -3.55
C VAL A 126 -7.41 3.24 -2.48
N ALA A 127 -7.33 4.55 -2.77
CA ALA A 127 -6.91 5.55 -1.80
C ALA A 127 -7.83 5.57 -0.56
N LYS A 128 -9.15 5.52 -0.75
CA LYS A 128 -10.13 5.42 0.36
C LYS A 128 -9.94 4.15 1.18
N ALA A 129 -9.67 3.02 0.55
CA ALA A 129 -9.47 1.74 1.24
C ALA A 129 -8.15 1.73 2.03
N GLN A 130 -7.07 2.25 1.45
CA GLN A 130 -5.78 2.42 2.10
C GLN A 130 -5.87 3.33 3.33
N LEU A 131 -6.58 4.47 3.23
CA LEU A 131 -6.80 5.37 4.37
C LEU A 131 -7.56 4.69 5.52
N LYS A 132 -8.44 3.73 5.21
CA LYS A 132 -9.18 2.94 6.20
C LYS A 132 -8.39 1.72 6.70
N GLY A 133 -7.15 1.53 6.25
CA GLY A 133 -6.34 0.36 6.59
C GLY A 133 -6.91 -0.96 6.08
N ARG A 134 -7.75 -0.93 5.05
CA ARG A 134 -8.32 -2.11 4.40
C ARG A 134 -7.30 -2.77 3.48
N GLN A 135 -7.49 -4.06 3.25
CA GLN A 135 -6.70 -4.83 2.29
C GLN A 135 -7.50 -5.03 1.01
N GLN A 136 -6.83 -5.48 -0.04
CA GLN A 136 -7.48 -5.81 -1.30
C GLN A 136 -8.36 -7.05 -1.11
N GLU A 137 -9.67 -6.91 -1.36
CA GLU A 137 -10.65 -7.98 -1.28
C GLU A 137 -10.97 -8.51 -2.69
N PHE A 138 -11.00 -9.83 -2.85
CA PHE A 138 -11.25 -10.55 -4.11
C PHE A 138 -12.68 -11.10 -4.16
#